data_AF-A0A955D822-F1
#
_entry.id   AF-A0A955D822-F1
#
_cell.length_a   1.000
_cell.length_b   1.000
_cell.length_c   1.000
_cell.angle_alpha   90.00
_cell.angle_beta   90.00
_cell.angle_gamma   90.00
#
_symmetry.space_group_name_H-M   'P 1'
#
loop_
_entity.id
_entity.type
_entity.pdbx_description
1 polymer ?
#
loop_
_entity_poly.entity_id
_entity_poly.type
_entity_poly.pdbx_seq_one_letter_code
_entity_poly.pdbx_strand_id
1 'polypeptide(L)'
;MTAHARRVLLALLAGVACGCPAALAADDFPAFDQVSEGFTPVAGPADGTGGLWRVWRRDRDAQLLAELPADYEGSRFYIVPTIAGGDSQTGVYSTWHPAINQDARQHYWTRRNNLLVLMEPNLAYRTSGDAQSQAAAERIDTDRVVLSTPIVATGPNGGPVIDLDAVLLGQAGQFFGSFTAGADLRLARIDSAKAFPYNVEISLSLPRRGGQIGVVHYSIGAPPRSETYEPRRADRRVGYYYTNYNDRSLHGLDEPVVRYIHRWHVEPADPTLRLSPPKRPIVYYIEHTTPIRYRRWVREGIEAWNKAFERVGIVGAIEVRQQDAATGAYMDLDPEDMRYSFLRWTNSDMGFAIGPSHAHPDTGEIYEADIVMDEGFLDSWIRDQFYATLAGTAMAGVDRETERFLAENPSWDPRLVLAAPQDRAAVLEHHRARVEGREATSPLPPTLSPLAWSLPDPHQAHAGGLCPCMPGLAGNIDTLRTAMLVGLVPASAGGADAGGSLLDGLPESFV
;
A
#
# COMPACT_ATOMS: atom_id res chain seq x y z
N MET A 1 -25.49 29.13 -35.53
CA MET A 1 -26.10 28.77 -34.23
C MET A 1 -25.86 27.29 -34.00
N THR A 2 -24.84 26.96 -33.20
CA THR A 2 -24.60 25.62 -32.65
C THR A 2 -23.55 25.76 -31.55
N ALA A 3 -23.75 25.02 -30.46
CA ALA A 3 -23.17 25.23 -29.15
C ALA A 3 -21.71 24.76 -29.04
N HIS A 4 -20.76 25.63 -29.41
CA HIS A 4 -19.31 25.46 -29.22
C HIS A 4 -18.70 26.78 -28.73
N ALA A 5 -18.72 27.04 -27.41
CA ALA A 5 -17.87 28.00 -26.69
C ALA A 5 -18.36 28.26 -25.24
N ARG A 6 -18.54 27.22 -24.42
CA ARG A 6 -18.75 27.37 -22.97
C ARG A 6 -17.92 26.32 -22.23
N ARG A 7 -16.62 26.57 -22.12
CA ARG A 7 -15.67 25.98 -21.15
C ARG A 7 -14.35 26.72 -21.36
N VAL A 8 -13.83 27.30 -20.28
CA VAL A 8 -12.74 28.29 -20.21
C VAL A 8 -13.17 29.72 -20.60
N LEU A 9 -13.85 30.40 -19.68
CA LEU A 9 -13.55 31.78 -19.30
C LEU A 9 -14.37 32.13 -18.05
N LEU A 10 -13.71 32.22 -16.89
CA LEU A 10 -14.12 33.22 -15.90
C LEU A 10 -13.77 34.56 -16.56
N ALA A 11 -14.73 35.10 -17.31
CA ALA A 11 -14.56 36.37 -17.99
C ALA A 11 -14.51 37.47 -16.94
N LEU A 12 -13.31 38.02 -16.76
CA LEU A 12 -13.08 39.41 -16.38
C LEU A 12 -14.24 40.31 -16.83
N LEU A 13 -14.81 41.03 -15.87
CA LEU A 13 -15.57 42.26 -16.13
C LEU A 13 -14.63 43.26 -16.84
N ALA A 14 -14.64 43.25 -18.17
CA ALA A 14 -13.98 44.26 -18.99
C ALA A 14 -15.04 44.97 -19.84
N GLY A 15 -15.66 46.00 -19.25
CA GLY A 15 -16.23 47.09 -20.02
C GLY A 15 -15.10 47.91 -20.63
N VAL A 16 -15.21 48.20 -21.92
CA VAL A 16 -14.22 48.96 -22.70
C VAL A 16 -13.99 50.35 -22.07
N ALA A 17 -12.82 50.54 -21.48
CA ALA A 17 -12.14 51.82 -21.39
C ALA A 17 -10.63 51.55 -21.48
N CYS A 18 -9.96 52.23 -22.42
CA CYS A 18 -8.49 52.23 -22.53
C CYS A 18 -7.87 52.64 -21.19
N GLY A 19 -7.35 51.66 -20.46
CA GLY A 19 -6.52 51.84 -19.28
C GLY A 19 -5.65 50.60 -19.14
N CYS A 20 -4.38 50.77 -18.79
CA CYS A 20 -3.48 49.66 -18.44
C CYS A 20 -4.22 48.64 -17.56
N PRO A 21 -4.01 47.32 -17.74
CA PRO A 21 -4.55 46.36 -16.79
C PRO A 21 -3.96 46.70 -15.43
N ALA A 22 -4.80 47.22 -14.54
CA ALA A 22 -4.45 47.35 -13.13
C ALA A 22 -4.13 45.95 -12.66
N ALA A 23 -2.90 45.73 -12.22
CA ALA A 23 -2.55 44.53 -11.48
C ALA A 23 -3.54 44.44 -10.32
N LEU A 24 -4.33 43.36 -10.26
CA LEU A 24 -5.12 43.03 -9.06
C LEU A 24 -4.16 43.13 -7.87
N ALA A 25 -4.51 43.94 -6.89
CA ALA A 25 -3.75 44.01 -5.65
C ALA A 25 -3.66 42.60 -5.06
N ALA A 26 -2.56 42.31 -4.37
CA ALA A 26 -2.51 41.10 -3.55
C ALA A 26 -3.74 41.07 -2.64
N ASP A 27 -4.45 39.93 -2.59
CA ASP A 27 -5.61 39.67 -1.73
C ASP A 27 -7.00 40.21 -2.14
N ASP A 28 -7.19 40.75 -3.35
CA ASP A 28 -8.54 41.14 -3.82
C ASP A 28 -9.28 39.95 -4.48
N PHE A 29 -9.67 38.97 -3.65
CA PHE A 29 -10.42 37.79 -4.10
C PHE A 29 -11.94 38.00 -4.06
N PRO A 30 -12.72 37.39 -4.97
CA PRO A 30 -14.17 37.33 -4.85
C PRO A 30 -14.61 36.74 -3.50
N ALA A 31 -15.80 37.15 -3.04
CA ALA A 31 -16.38 36.60 -1.83
C ALA A 31 -16.67 35.09 -2.00
N PHE A 32 -16.43 34.30 -0.96
CA PHE A 32 -16.61 32.84 -1.01
C PHE A 32 -18.01 32.43 -1.45
N ASP A 33 -19.05 33.12 -1.01
CA ASP A 33 -20.45 32.82 -1.38
C ASP A 33 -20.70 32.95 -2.89
N GLN A 34 -19.95 33.81 -3.59
CA GLN A 34 -20.01 33.95 -5.05
C GLN A 34 -19.31 32.78 -5.75
N VAL A 35 -18.16 32.35 -5.22
CA VAL A 35 -17.36 31.25 -5.80
C VAL A 35 -18.00 29.89 -5.54
N SER A 36 -18.59 29.71 -4.36
CA SER A 36 -19.25 28.47 -3.93
C SER A 36 -20.71 28.36 -4.38
N GLU A 37 -21.19 29.25 -5.25
CA GLU A 37 -22.58 29.21 -5.72
C GLU A 37 -22.91 27.86 -6.40
N GLY A 38 -23.92 27.19 -5.85
CA GLY A 38 -24.39 25.88 -6.30
C GLY A 38 -23.49 24.71 -5.91
N PHE A 39 -22.45 24.92 -5.11
CA PHE A 39 -21.68 23.87 -4.48
C PHE A 39 -22.33 23.41 -3.18
N THR A 40 -22.23 22.11 -2.90
CA THR A 40 -22.65 21.50 -1.64
C THR A 40 -21.43 21.02 -0.86
N PRO A 41 -21.36 21.26 0.46
CA PRO A 41 -20.25 20.76 1.26
C PRO A 41 -20.22 19.23 1.25
N VAL A 42 -19.03 18.67 1.08
CA VAL A 42 -18.78 17.25 1.37
C VAL A 42 -18.87 17.06 2.88
N ALA A 43 -19.53 15.98 3.31
CA ALA A 43 -19.64 15.68 4.74
C ALA A 43 -18.25 15.56 5.35
N GLY A 44 -18.00 16.34 6.40
CA GLY A 44 -16.78 16.25 7.19
C GLY A 44 -16.83 15.10 8.19
N PRO A 45 -15.82 15.00 9.06
CA PRO A 45 -15.73 13.95 10.08
C PRO A 45 -16.98 13.86 10.95
N ALA A 46 -17.49 12.65 11.15
CA ALA A 46 -18.70 12.39 11.93
C ALA A 46 -18.57 12.80 13.41
N ASP A 47 -17.34 12.83 13.93
CA ASP A 47 -17.00 13.26 15.29
C ASP A 47 -16.91 14.79 15.46
N GLY A 48 -17.14 15.55 14.38
CA GLY A 48 -17.11 17.01 14.40
C GLY A 48 -15.70 17.60 14.49
N THR A 49 -14.65 16.78 14.41
CA THR A 49 -13.29 17.29 14.25
C THR A 49 -13.17 18.00 12.90
N GLY A 50 -12.36 19.07 12.86
CA GLY A 50 -12.05 19.73 11.58
C GLY A 50 -11.35 18.73 10.66
N GLY A 51 -11.85 18.59 9.42
CA GLY A 51 -11.19 17.75 8.41
C GLY A 51 -9.88 18.36 7.94
N LEU A 52 -9.02 17.54 7.30
CA LEU A 52 -7.75 18.01 6.74
C LEU A 52 -7.96 19.25 5.87
N TRP A 53 -8.83 19.13 4.86
CA TRP A 53 -9.34 20.23 4.06
C TRP A 53 -10.87 20.19 4.09
N ARG A 54 -11.49 21.35 3.95
CA ARG A 54 -12.94 21.42 3.74
C ARG A 54 -13.21 21.37 2.24
N VAL A 55 -14.03 20.42 1.82
CA VAL A 55 -14.29 20.16 0.40
C VAL A 55 -15.74 20.49 0.06
N TRP A 56 -15.96 21.08 -1.10
CA TRP A 56 -17.29 21.24 -1.67
C TRP A 56 -17.32 20.63 -3.05
N ARG A 57 -18.47 20.07 -3.41
CA ARG A 57 -18.70 19.48 -4.73
C ARG A 57 -19.91 20.08 -5.42
N ARG A 58 -19.91 20.06 -6.74
CA ARG A 58 -21.07 20.43 -7.54
C ARG A 58 -21.34 19.35 -8.59
N ASP A 59 -22.36 18.56 -8.33
CA ASP A 59 -22.61 17.31 -9.08
C ASP A 59 -23.04 17.55 -10.54
N ARG A 60 -23.68 18.69 -10.86
CA ARG A 60 -24.17 19.00 -12.22
C ARG A 60 -23.06 19.13 -13.28
N ASP A 61 -21.85 19.49 -12.85
CA ASP A 61 -20.69 19.71 -13.71
C ASP A 61 -19.41 19.08 -13.16
N ALA A 62 -19.53 18.21 -12.16
CA ALA A 62 -18.45 17.44 -11.56
C ALA A 62 -17.30 18.29 -11.03
N GLN A 63 -17.60 19.45 -10.44
CA GLN A 63 -16.59 20.37 -9.92
C GLN A 63 -16.32 20.20 -8.43
N LEU A 64 -15.06 20.43 -8.03
CA LEU A 64 -14.61 20.40 -6.64
C LEU A 64 -13.88 21.68 -6.24
N LEU A 65 -14.17 22.15 -5.02
CA LEU A 65 -13.40 23.20 -4.33
C LEU A 65 -12.83 22.64 -3.04
N ALA A 66 -11.65 23.10 -2.64
CA ALA A 66 -11.10 22.85 -1.31
C ALA A 66 -10.65 24.15 -0.64
N GLU A 67 -11.00 24.29 0.64
CA GLU A 67 -10.42 25.26 1.56
C GLU A 67 -9.36 24.55 2.41
N LEU A 68 -8.14 25.07 2.35
CA LEU A 68 -7.05 24.62 3.21
C LEU A 68 -7.17 25.29 4.59
N PRO A 69 -6.56 24.74 5.67
CA PRO A 69 -6.44 25.42 6.95
C PRO A 69 -5.79 26.81 6.81
N ALA A 70 -6.09 27.73 7.73
CA ALA A 70 -5.46 29.07 7.70
C ALA A 70 -3.93 29.01 7.88
N ASP A 71 -3.42 27.99 8.58
CA ASP A 71 -2.03 27.68 8.86
C ASP A 71 -1.44 26.61 7.91
N TYR A 72 -1.93 26.57 6.67
CA TYR A 72 -1.49 25.59 5.65
C TYR A 72 -0.02 25.72 5.23
N GLU A 73 0.59 26.90 5.37
CA GLU A 73 1.89 27.18 4.74
C GLU A 73 3.02 26.37 5.40
N GLY A 74 3.70 25.56 4.60
CA GLY A 74 4.75 24.64 5.06
C GLY A 74 4.26 23.37 5.76
N SER A 75 2.95 23.25 6.01
CA SER A 75 2.35 22.04 6.57
C SER A 75 2.45 20.89 5.58
N ARG A 76 3.03 19.76 6.03
CA ARG A 76 3.31 18.59 5.19
C ARG A 76 2.13 17.64 5.13
N PHE A 77 1.87 17.12 3.95
CA PHE A 77 0.86 16.09 3.68
C PHE A 77 1.34 15.20 2.53
N TYR A 78 0.64 14.11 2.25
CA TYR A 78 0.93 13.18 1.18
C TYR A 78 -0.14 13.27 0.11
N ILE A 79 0.25 12.96 -1.12
CA ILE A 79 -0.69 12.65 -2.20
C ILE A 79 -0.32 11.26 -2.70
N VAL A 80 -1.24 10.32 -2.57
CA VAL A 80 -1.09 8.94 -3.05
C VAL A 80 -2.06 8.72 -4.21
N PRO A 81 -1.56 8.68 -5.45
CA PRO A 81 -2.38 8.37 -6.61
C PRO A 81 -2.56 6.86 -6.77
N THR A 82 -3.80 6.42 -6.97
CA THR A 82 -4.15 5.01 -7.18
C THR A 82 -5.05 4.86 -8.40
N ILE A 83 -4.75 3.88 -9.27
CA ILE A 83 -5.66 3.50 -10.37
C ILE A 83 -6.69 2.54 -9.79
N ALA A 84 -7.90 3.06 -9.62
CA ALA A 84 -9.01 2.37 -8.96
C ALA A 84 -9.97 1.71 -9.97
N GLY A 85 -9.70 1.80 -11.27
CA GLY A 85 -10.56 1.17 -12.29
C GLY A 85 -10.11 1.41 -13.72
N GLY A 86 -10.59 0.55 -14.62
CA GLY A 86 -10.33 0.64 -16.05
C GLY A 86 -8.95 0.14 -16.50
N ASP A 87 -8.25 -0.59 -15.63
CA ASP A 87 -6.96 -1.22 -15.87
C ASP A 87 -6.93 -2.67 -15.35
N SER A 88 -6.17 -3.56 -15.99
CA SER A 88 -6.00 -4.95 -15.55
C SER A 88 -5.24 -5.10 -14.22
N GLN A 89 -4.49 -4.09 -13.81
CA GLN A 89 -3.77 -4.01 -12.53
C GLN A 89 -4.45 -3.06 -11.54
N THR A 90 -5.77 -2.82 -11.71
CA THR A 90 -6.57 -2.02 -10.78
C THR A 90 -6.44 -2.56 -9.36
N GLY A 91 -6.15 -1.69 -8.38
CA GLY A 91 -6.01 -2.08 -6.98
C GLY A 91 -4.63 -2.63 -6.60
N VAL A 92 -3.70 -2.75 -7.56
CA VAL A 92 -2.28 -2.96 -7.25
C VAL A 92 -1.70 -1.66 -6.67
N TYR A 93 -0.89 -1.78 -5.61
CA TYR A 93 -0.26 -0.65 -4.94
C TYR A 93 0.55 0.20 -5.95
N SER A 94 0.42 1.52 -5.86
CA SER A 94 0.80 2.48 -6.91
C SER A 94 2.27 2.45 -7.32
N THR A 95 3.17 2.03 -6.42
CA THR A 95 4.60 1.82 -6.73
C THR A 95 4.86 0.70 -7.72
N TRP A 96 3.98 -0.30 -7.77
CA TRP A 96 4.15 -1.47 -8.65
C TRP A 96 3.45 -1.28 -9.99
N HIS A 97 2.58 -0.27 -10.10
CA HIS A 97 1.87 0.02 -11.34
C HIS A 97 2.78 0.79 -12.32
N PRO A 98 3.02 0.30 -13.55
CA PRO A 98 4.03 0.86 -14.46
C PRO A 98 3.74 2.29 -14.91
N ALA A 99 2.47 2.71 -14.92
CA ALA A 99 2.09 4.08 -15.30
C ALA A 99 2.36 5.12 -14.19
N ILE A 100 2.36 4.71 -12.92
CA ILE A 100 2.60 5.60 -11.77
C ILE A 100 4.04 5.42 -11.31
N ASN A 101 4.40 4.18 -10.93
CA ASN A 101 5.73 3.75 -10.49
C ASN A 101 6.36 4.72 -9.46
N GLN A 102 5.54 5.16 -8.51
CA GLN A 102 5.90 6.15 -7.50
C GLN A 102 5.25 5.78 -6.17
N ASP A 103 5.99 5.98 -5.08
CA ASP A 103 5.49 5.81 -3.72
C ASP A 103 4.75 7.06 -3.25
N ALA A 104 4.14 6.98 -2.07
CA ALA A 104 3.54 8.13 -1.39
C ALA A 104 4.56 9.27 -1.28
N ARG A 105 4.28 10.41 -1.93
CA ARG A 105 5.16 11.57 -1.90
C ARG A 105 4.65 12.61 -0.93
N GLN A 106 5.56 13.17 -0.14
CA GLN A 106 5.26 14.34 0.68
C GLN A 106 5.15 15.59 -0.18
N HIS A 107 4.28 16.49 0.25
CA HIS A 107 4.06 17.79 -0.34
C HIS A 107 3.79 18.82 0.75
N TYR A 108 3.96 20.09 0.41
CA TYR A 108 3.48 21.21 1.21
C TYR A 108 3.05 22.34 0.28
N TRP A 109 2.18 23.21 0.78
CA TRP A 109 1.75 24.40 0.05
C TRP A 109 2.57 25.61 0.50
N THR A 110 2.96 26.47 -0.44
CA THR A 110 3.49 27.82 -0.15
C THR A 110 2.78 28.84 -1.00
N ARG A 111 2.65 30.06 -0.47
CA ARG A 111 2.00 31.14 -1.17
C ARG A 111 2.99 31.92 -2.03
N ARG A 112 2.61 32.23 -3.27
CA ARG A 112 3.32 33.18 -4.14
C ARG A 112 2.31 34.10 -4.80
N ASN A 113 2.16 35.31 -4.26
CA ASN A 113 1.12 36.27 -4.67
C ASN A 113 -0.29 35.65 -4.51
N ASN A 114 -1.07 35.62 -5.59
CA ASN A 114 -2.42 35.05 -5.63
C ASN A 114 -2.43 33.58 -6.08
N LEU A 115 -1.28 32.91 -6.01
CA LEU A 115 -1.13 31.48 -6.32
C LEU A 115 -0.74 30.71 -5.06
N LEU A 116 -1.30 29.51 -4.94
CA LEU A 116 -0.69 28.44 -4.15
C LEU A 116 0.21 27.62 -5.05
N VAL A 117 1.41 27.33 -4.54
CA VAL A 117 2.41 26.49 -5.20
C VAL A 117 2.53 25.21 -4.40
N LEU A 118 2.29 24.08 -5.05
CA LEU A 118 2.49 22.76 -4.46
C LEU A 118 3.97 22.42 -4.60
N MET A 119 4.63 22.26 -3.47
CA MET A 119 6.04 21.91 -3.36
C MET A 119 6.18 20.46 -2.92
N GLU A 120 7.19 19.77 -3.42
CA GLU A 120 7.65 18.46 -2.97
C GLU A 120 9.01 18.64 -2.28
N PRO A 121 9.15 18.29 -0.99
CA PRO A 121 10.39 18.48 -0.27
C PRO A 121 11.47 17.50 -0.73
N ASN A 122 12.73 17.93 -0.73
CA ASN A 122 13.86 17.04 -0.97
C ASN A 122 14.12 16.19 0.27
N LEU A 123 13.63 14.94 0.27
CA LEU A 123 13.87 13.99 1.36
C LEU A 123 15.10 13.11 1.14
N ALA A 124 15.65 13.10 -0.07
CA ALA A 124 16.73 12.22 -0.50
C ALA A 124 18.10 12.63 0.08
N TYR A 125 18.30 13.92 0.37
CA TYR A 125 19.54 14.45 0.89
C TYR A 125 19.29 15.23 2.18
N ARG A 126 20.14 15.00 3.18
CA ARG A 126 20.15 15.75 4.43
C ARG A 126 21.60 15.94 4.87
N THR A 127 21.81 16.77 5.88
CA THR A 127 23.10 16.86 6.54
C THR A 127 22.92 16.93 8.04
N SER A 128 23.65 16.08 8.76
CA SER A 128 23.80 16.14 10.22
C SER A 128 25.02 16.98 10.65
N GLY A 129 25.66 17.66 9.70
CA GLY A 129 26.80 18.53 9.94
C GLY A 129 26.46 19.81 10.69
N ASP A 130 27.46 20.66 10.88
CA ASP A 130 27.29 21.97 11.50
C ASP A 130 26.35 22.91 10.70
N ALA A 131 26.03 24.06 11.29
CA ALA A 131 25.11 25.03 10.69
C ALA A 131 25.55 25.51 9.29
N GLN A 132 26.86 25.56 9.03
CA GLN A 132 27.41 25.95 7.74
C GLN A 132 27.20 24.85 6.69
N SER A 133 27.38 23.58 7.07
CA SER A 133 27.04 22.43 6.24
C SER A 133 25.54 22.39 5.92
N GLN A 134 24.70 22.63 6.93
CA GLN A 134 23.24 22.71 6.77
C GLN A 134 22.83 23.81 5.78
N ALA A 135 23.32 25.04 5.96
CA ALA A 135 23.05 26.14 5.04
C ALA A 135 23.57 25.87 3.61
N ALA A 136 24.70 25.18 3.48
CA ALA A 136 25.23 24.80 2.16
C ALA A 136 24.35 23.74 1.47
N ALA A 137 23.85 22.76 2.23
CA ALA A 137 22.94 21.74 1.73
C ALA A 137 21.59 22.34 1.32
N GLU A 138 20.99 23.21 2.13
CA GLU A 138 19.73 23.90 1.82
C GLU A 138 19.79 24.68 0.50
N ARG A 139 20.96 25.22 0.15
CA ARG A 139 21.18 25.92 -1.12
C ARG A 139 21.25 24.97 -2.33
N ILE A 140 21.73 23.74 -2.14
CA ILE A 140 21.99 22.78 -3.22
C ILE A 140 20.80 21.84 -3.41
N ASP A 141 20.33 21.24 -2.32
CA ASP A 141 19.30 20.22 -2.28
C ASP A 141 17.92 20.87 -2.13
N THR A 142 17.53 21.66 -3.15
CA THR A 142 16.28 22.41 -3.13
C THR A 142 15.05 21.54 -3.34
N ASP A 143 13.92 21.99 -2.81
CA ASP A 143 12.61 21.41 -3.06
C ASP A 143 12.14 21.61 -4.52
N ARG A 144 11.16 20.81 -4.94
CA ARG A 144 10.65 20.79 -6.31
C ARG A 144 9.26 21.42 -6.39
N VAL A 145 9.05 22.32 -7.35
CA VAL A 145 7.70 22.75 -7.71
C VAL A 145 7.00 21.63 -8.47
N VAL A 146 5.85 21.18 -7.96
CA VAL A 146 5.01 20.17 -8.62
C VAL A 146 4.02 20.84 -9.57
N LEU A 147 3.26 21.79 -9.05
CA LEU A 147 2.26 22.56 -9.78
C LEU A 147 1.98 23.88 -9.06
N SER A 148 1.22 24.77 -9.69
CA SER A 148 0.62 25.92 -9.04
C SER A 148 -0.85 26.06 -9.43
N THR A 149 -1.64 26.67 -8.55
CA THR A 149 -3.07 26.90 -8.75
C THR A 149 -3.47 28.27 -8.16
N PRO A 150 -4.38 29.03 -8.80
CA PRO A 150 -4.84 30.30 -8.24
C PRO A 150 -5.65 30.10 -6.97
N ILE A 151 -5.51 31.03 -6.04
CA ILE A 151 -6.45 31.22 -4.94
C ILE A 151 -7.72 31.84 -5.54
N VAL A 152 -8.86 31.19 -5.37
CA VAL A 152 -10.14 31.63 -5.96
C VAL A 152 -10.99 32.44 -4.99
N ALA A 153 -10.81 32.24 -3.68
CA ALA A 153 -11.48 32.97 -2.60
C ALA A 153 -10.72 32.78 -1.28
N THR A 154 -11.04 33.61 -0.29
CA THR A 154 -10.80 33.29 1.12
C THR A 154 -12.02 32.57 1.67
N GLY A 155 -11.83 31.38 2.22
CA GLY A 155 -12.91 30.52 2.69
C GLY A 155 -13.48 30.94 4.04
N PRO A 156 -14.56 30.29 4.49
CA PRO A 156 -15.26 30.62 5.73
C PRO A 156 -14.41 30.45 7.00
N ASN A 157 -13.35 29.62 6.96
CA ASN A 157 -12.42 29.42 8.06
C ASN A 157 -11.16 30.30 7.92
N GLY A 158 -11.13 31.22 6.96
CA GLY A 158 -10.02 32.15 6.73
C GLY A 158 -8.85 31.57 5.93
N GLY A 159 -8.97 30.33 5.43
CA GLY A 159 -7.95 29.70 4.59
C GLY A 159 -8.15 30.00 3.09
N PRO A 160 -7.13 29.74 2.25
CA PRO A 160 -7.27 29.90 0.81
C PRO A 160 -8.14 28.80 0.23
N VAL A 161 -9.03 29.18 -0.70
CA VAL A 161 -9.83 28.25 -1.49
C VAL A 161 -9.17 28.04 -2.84
N ILE A 162 -9.08 26.78 -3.27
CA ILE A 162 -8.56 26.37 -4.57
C ILE A 162 -9.61 25.59 -5.36
N ASP A 163 -9.50 25.69 -6.68
CA ASP A 163 -10.19 24.80 -7.62
C ASP A 163 -9.45 23.44 -7.66
N LEU A 164 -10.09 22.41 -7.11
CA LEU A 164 -9.52 21.06 -7.09
C LEU A 164 -9.54 20.41 -8.47
N ASP A 165 -10.42 20.82 -9.39
CA ASP A 165 -10.40 20.29 -10.75
C ASP A 165 -9.10 20.69 -11.44
N ALA A 166 -8.66 21.94 -11.25
CA ALA A 166 -7.41 22.44 -11.81
C ALA A 166 -6.19 21.66 -11.29
N VAL A 167 -6.23 21.21 -10.02
CA VAL A 167 -5.15 20.47 -9.36
C VAL A 167 -5.20 18.98 -9.69
N LEU A 168 -6.35 18.34 -9.52
CA LEU A 168 -6.48 16.89 -9.64
C LEU A 168 -6.66 16.48 -11.11
N LEU A 169 -7.64 17.04 -11.82
CA LEU A 169 -7.88 16.70 -13.23
C LEU A 169 -6.90 17.41 -14.16
N GLY A 170 -6.74 18.73 -13.99
CA GLY A 170 -5.90 19.57 -14.85
C GLY A 170 -4.42 19.18 -14.82
N GLN A 171 -3.95 18.63 -13.69
CA GLN A 171 -2.58 18.11 -13.54
C GLN A 171 -2.55 16.58 -13.37
N ALA A 172 -3.57 15.84 -13.80
CA ALA A 172 -3.64 14.39 -13.63
C ALA A 172 -2.42 13.66 -14.24
N GLY A 173 -1.80 14.22 -15.27
CA GLY A 173 -0.56 13.68 -15.85
C GLY A 173 0.65 13.72 -14.91
N GLN A 174 0.70 14.65 -13.94
CA GLN A 174 1.76 14.69 -12.92
C GLN A 174 1.68 13.51 -11.95
N PHE A 175 0.46 13.02 -11.69
CA PHE A 175 0.20 11.98 -10.69
C PHE A 175 0.04 10.58 -11.31
N PHE A 176 -0.54 10.51 -12.52
CA PHE A 176 -0.91 9.25 -13.17
C PHE A 176 -0.11 8.97 -14.45
N GLY A 177 0.81 9.86 -14.82
CA GLY A 177 1.72 9.68 -15.95
C GLY A 177 0.99 9.34 -17.25
N SER A 178 1.36 8.20 -17.85
CA SER A 178 0.79 7.76 -19.13
C SER A 178 -0.67 7.29 -19.04
N PHE A 179 -1.18 6.99 -17.85
CA PHE A 179 -2.55 6.49 -17.67
C PHE A 179 -3.62 7.53 -18.05
N THR A 180 -3.37 8.80 -17.73
CA THR A 180 -4.26 9.93 -18.05
C THR A 180 -3.87 10.65 -19.35
N ALA A 181 -2.83 10.18 -20.04
CA ALA A 181 -2.35 10.79 -21.28
C ALA A 181 -3.42 10.71 -22.39
N GLY A 182 -3.89 11.87 -22.83
CA GLY A 182 -4.92 11.99 -23.87
C GLY A 182 -6.33 11.63 -23.41
N ALA A 183 -6.59 11.60 -22.10
CA ALA A 183 -7.94 11.46 -21.58
C ALA A 183 -8.79 12.72 -21.82
N ASP A 184 -10.10 12.54 -22.02
CA ASP A 184 -11.03 13.67 -22.17
C ASP A 184 -11.58 14.09 -20.80
N LEU A 185 -10.82 14.94 -20.11
CA LEU A 185 -11.12 15.45 -18.77
C LEU A 185 -12.47 16.19 -18.69
N ARG A 186 -13.00 16.67 -19.83
CA ARG A 186 -14.31 17.35 -19.89
C ARG A 186 -15.48 16.41 -19.58
N LEU A 187 -15.25 15.11 -19.72
CA LEU A 187 -16.22 14.05 -19.45
C LEU A 187 -15.96 13.37 -18.10
N ALA A 188 -15.05 13.93 -17.29
CA ALA A 188 -14.80 13.42 -15.95
C ALA A 188 -16.05 13.53 -15.06
N ARG A 189 -16.19 12.59 -14.14
CA ARG A 189 -17.25 12.55 -13.13
C ARG A 189 -16.63 12.31 -11.76
N ILE A 190 -17.26 12.90 -10.74
CA ILE A 190 -16.94 12.60 -9.35
C ILE A 190 -17.64 11.29 -9.00
N ASP A 191 -16.87 10.25 -8.71
CA ASP A 191 -17.39 8.97 -8.24
C ASP A 191 -17.56 9.00 -6.71
N SER A 192 -16.56 9.56 -6.00
CA SER A 192 -16.61 9.79 -4.56
C SER A 192 -15.77 11.00 -4.15
N ALA A 193 -16.19 11.65 -3.07
CA ALA A 193 -15.42 12.66 -2.35
C ALA A 193 -15.74 12.49 -0.87
N LYS A 194 -14.73 12.18 -0.06
CA LYS A 194 -14.85 11.99 1.39
C LYS A 194 -13.82 12.87 2.11
N ALA A 195 -14.20 13.39 3.27
CA ALA A 195 -13.33 14.21 4.10
C ALA A 195 -13.29 13.66 5.53
N PHE A 196 -12.09 13.36 5.98
CA PHE A 196 -11.75 12.80 7.28
C PHE A 196 -10.85 13.76 8.05
N PRO A 197 -10.57 13.52 9.35
CA PRO A 197 -9.79 14.44 10.17
C PRO A 197 -8.38 14.65 9.63
N TYR A 198 -7.78 13.59 9.10
CA TYR A 198 -6.39 13.60 8.63
C TYR A 198 -6.25 13.42 7.12
N ASN A 199 -7.30 13.05 6.38
CA ASN A 199 -7.25 12.89 4.93
C ASN A 199 -8.51 13.32 4.19
N VAL A 200 -8.36 13.51 2.89
CA VAL A 200 -9.40 13.71 1.89
C VAL A 200 -9.21 12.69 0.79
N GLU A 201 -10.29 12.02 0.41
CA GLU A 201 -10.31 10.93 -0.57
C GLU A 201 -11.20 11.32 -1.74
N ILE A 202 -10.63 11.36 -2.95
CA ILE A 202 -11.34 11.81 -4.15
C ILE A 202 -11.15 10.79 -5.28
N SER A 203 -12.26 10.22 -5.75
CA SER A 203 -12.28 9.33 -6.92
C SER A 203 -12.98 9.98 -8.09
N LEU A 204 -12.34 9.92 -9.26
CA LEU A 204 -12.82 10.51 -10.50
C LEU A 204 -12.79 9.48 -11.63
N SER A 205 -13.92 9.29 -12.31
CA SER A 205 -13.97 8.49 -13.53
C SER A 205 -13.85 9.38 -14.76
N LEU A 206 -13.09 8.95 -15.75
CA LEU A 206 -12.83 9.71 -16.97
C LEU A 206 -12.54 8.80 -18.18
N PRO A 207 -13.00 9.16 -19.39
CA PRO A 207 -12.66 8.42 -20.59
C PRO A 207 -11.19 8.65 -20.98
N ARG A 208 -10.44 7.56 -21.03
CA ARG A 208 -9.05 7.54 -21.46
C ARG A 208 -8.94 7.57 -22.98
N ARG A 209 -7.71 7.72 -23.47
CA ARG A 209 -7.40 7.51 -24.89
C ARG A 209 -7.89 6.12 -25.32
N GLY A 210 -8.70 6.07 -26.38
CA GLY A 210 -9.34 4.83 -26.86
C GLY A 210 -10.76 4.60 -26.35
N GLY A 211 -11.29 5.48 -25.49
CA GLY A 211 -12.70 5.49 -25.09
C GLY A 211 -13.06 4.60 -23.89
N GLN A 212 -12.11 3.86 -23.33
CA GLN A 212 -12.31 3.12 -22.08
C GLN A 212 -12.38 4.08 -20.89
N ILE A 213 -13.32 3.88 -19.98
CA ILE A 213 -13.38 4.62 -18.71
C ILE A 213 -12.29 4.11 -17.78
N GLY A 214 -11.43 5.02 -17.31
CA GLY A 214 -10.51 4.80 -16.20
C GLY A 214 -11.00 5.50 -14.94
N VAL A 215 -10.60 5.00 -13.78
CA VAL A 215 -10.87 5.63 -12.49
C VAL A 215 -9.55 5.97 -11.83
N VAL A 216 -9.37 7.25 -11.53
CA VAL A 216 -8.24 7.77 -10.76
C VAL A 216 -8.70 8.10 -9.35
N HIS A 217 -7.90 7.73 -8.37
CA HIS A 217 -8.19 7.95 -6.96
C HIS A 217 -7.02 8.68 -6.31
N TYR A 218 -7.31 9.76 -5.60
CA TYR A 218 -6.35 10.57 -4.86
C TYR A 218 -6.64 10.42 -3.37
N SER A 219 -5.69 9.83 -2.65
CA SER A 219 -5.64 9.93 -1.19
C SER A 219 -4.72 11.08 -0.81
N ILE A 220 -5.27 12.07 -0.13
CA ILE A 220 -4.56 13.28 0.31
C ILE A 220 -4.58 13.30 1.83
N GLY A 221 -3.46 13.03 2.48
CA GLY A 221 -3.43 12.79 3.92
C GLY A 221 -2.29 13.48 4.66
N ALA A 222 -2.53 14.00 5.85
CA ALA A 222 -1.49 14.42 6.80
C ALA A 222 -1.57 13.55 8.07
N PRO A 223 -0.75 12.50 8.18
CA PRO A 223 -0.82 11.57 9.30
C PRO A 223 -0.51 12.26 10.62
N PRO A 224 -1.15 11.81 11.72
CA PRO A 224 -0.83 12.30 13.04
C PRO A 224 0.62 11.96 13.39
N ARG A 225 1.35 12.94 13.93
CA ARG A 225 2.75 12.75 14.35
C ARG A 225 2.80 12.34 15.81
N SER A 226 3.51 11.25 16.14
CA SER A 226 3.86 10.97 17.53
C SER A 226 5.00 11.87 17.98
N GLU A 227 4.78 12.64 19.05
CA GLU A 227 5.82 13.51 19.62
C GLU A 227 6.93 12.71 20.32
N THR A 228 6.66 11.48 20.74
CA THR A 228 7.58 10.63 21.51
C THR A 228 8.21 9.50 20.69
N TYR A 229 7.91 9.39 19.39
CA TYR A 229 8.49 8.34 18.55
C TYR A 229 9.94 8.64 18.20
N GLU A 230 10.83 7.72 18.55
CA GLU A 230 12.25 7.80 18.22
C GLU A 230 12.59 6.92 17.00
N PRO A 231 13.05 7.49 15.87
CA PRO A 231 13.45 6.74 14.69
C PRO A 231 14.50 5.67 15.01
N ARG A 232 14.31 4.44 14.51
CA ARG A 232 15.26 3.34 14.72
C ARG A 232 16.08 3.09 13.47
N ARG A 233 17.40 3.25 13.55
CA ARG A 233 18.31 2.92 12.45
C ARG A 233 18.22 1.44 12.10
N ALA A 234 18.28 1.14 10.80
CA ALA A 234 18.29 -0.23 10.30
C ALA A 234 19.58 -0.94 10.68
N ASP A 235 19.42 -2.19 11.14
CA ASP A 235 20.51 -3.11 11.30
C ASP A 235 20.69 -3.88 9.97
N ARG A 236 21.90 -3.89 9.42
CA ARG A 236 22.17 -4.48 8.10
C ARG A 236 21.95 -5.99 8.06
N ARG A 237 21.90 -6.65 9.22
CA ARG A 237 21.73 -8.10 9.37
C ARG A 237 20.30 -8.56 9.19
N VAL A 238 19.34 -7.65 9.25
CA VAL A 238 17.91 -7.99 9.27
C VAL A 238 17.20 -7.26 8.15
N GLY A 239 16.42 -8.00 7.36
CA GLY A 239 15.57 -7.43 6.33
C GLY A 239 14.43 -6.63 6.95
N TYR A 240 14.42 -5.32 6.72
CA TYR A 240 13.32 -4.42 7.08
C TYR A 240 12.89 -3.62 5.85
N TYR A 241 11.64 -3.15 5.84
CA TYR A 241 11.28 -1.98 5.06
C TYR A 241 11.92 -0.74 5.69
N TYR A 242 12.36 0.20 4.86
CA TYR A 242 13.07 1.38 5.33
C TYR A 242 12.67 2.65 4.59
N THR A 243 12.72 3.75 5.31
CA THR A 243 12.91 5.07 4.70
C THR A 243 14.40 5.41 4.78
N ASN A 244 14.94 6.07 3.75
CA ASN A 244 16.36 6.37 3.68
C ASN A 244 16.65 7.77 3.15
N TYR A 245 17.82 8.28 3.51
CA TYR A 245 18.36 9.52 2.97
C TYR A 245 19.88 9.46 2.93
N ASN A 246 20.48 10.24 2.03
CA ASN A 246 21.91 10.40 1.92
C ASN A 246 22.36 11.57 2.80
N ASP A 247 23.23 11.30 3.78
CA ASP A 247 23.74 12.30 4.72
C ASP A 247 25.08 12.86 4.23
N ARG A 248 25.06 14.11 3.77
CA ARG A 248 26.22 14.79 3.17
C ARG A 248 27.35 15.08 4.17
N SER A 249 27.09 15.00 5.47
CA SER A 249 28.11 15.19 6.50
C SER A 249 28.97 13.95 6.71
N LEU A 250 28.50 12.77 6.26
CA LEU A 250 29.18 11.51 6.49
C LEU A 250 30.33 11.34 5.47
N HIS A 251 31.54 11.64 5.91
CA HIS A 251 32.75 11.48 5.12
C HIS A 251 33.43 10.13 5.38
N GLY A 252 34.03 9.55 4.34
CA GLY A 252 34.86 8.34 4.46
C GLY A 252 34.09 7.01 4.60
N LEU A 253 32.77 7.03 4.40
CA LEU A 253 31.95 5.82 4.30
C LEU A 253 31.73 5.47 2.82
N ASP A 254 31.80 4.18 2.48
CA ASP A 254 31.47 3.68 1.13
C ASP A 254 29.99 3.96 0.77
N GLU A 255 29.11 4.02 1.78
CA GLU A 255 27.70 4.42 1.63
C GLU A 255 27.29 5.45 2.71
N PRO A 256 27.16 6.74 2.39
CA PRO A 256 26.64 7.76 3.30
C PRO A 256 25.11 7.71 3.44
N VAL A 257 24.51 6.51 3.45
CA VAL A 257 23.05 6.34 3.46
C VAL A 257 22.59 5.97 4.86
N VAL A 258 21.74 6.83 5.43
CA VAL A 258 21.04 6.56 6.68
C VAL A 258 19.71 5.89 6.35
N ARG A 259 19.39 4.80 7.07
CA ARG A 259 18.18 4.00 6.88
C ARG A 259 17.45 3.90 8.21
N TYR A 260 16.17 4.26 8.25
CA TYR A 260 15.30 4.02 9.40
C TYR A 260 14.31 2.92 9.07
N ILE A 261 14.11 1.98 9.99
CA ILE A 261 13.16 0.88 9.80
C ILE A 261 11.72 1.40 9.86
N HIS A 262 10.84 0.81 9.05
CA HIS A 262 9.40 0.98 9.23
C HIS A 262 8.97 0.20 10.48
N ARG A 263 8.42 0.89 11.47
CA ARG A 263 8.05 0.29 12.76
C ARG A 263 6.85 0.99 13.38
N TRP A 264 5.92 0.20 13.89
CA TRP A 264 4.82 0.66 14.74
C TRP A 264 5.32 1.26 16.05
N HIS A 265 4.71 2.38 16.46
CA HIS A 265 5.00 2.98 17.75
C HIS A 265 4.22 2.28 18.87
N VAL A 266 4.84 1.26 19.49
CA VAL A 266 4.24 0.52 20.60
C VAL A 266 5.09 0.69 21.85
N GLU A 267 4.49 1.27 22.88
CA GLU A 267 5.11 1.45 24.20
C GLU A 267 4.32 0.67 25.26
N PRO A 268 4.98 0.11 26.28
CA PRO A 268 4.27 -0.46 27.43
C PRO A 268 3.51 0.64 28.19
N ALA A 269 2.30 0.33 28.63
CA ALA A 269 1.49 1.21 29.47
C ALA A 269 2.15 1.49 30.81
N ASP A 270 2.71 0.43 31.40
CA ASP A 270 3.54 0.49 32.60
C ASP A 270 4.89 -0.19 32.32
N PRO A 271 6.00 0.57 32.21
CA PRO A 271 7.33 0.02 31.91
C PRO A 271 7.95 -0.74 33.10
N THR A 272 7.35 -0.69 34.30
CA THR A 272 7.85 -1.42 35.48
C THR A 272 7.40 -2.88 35.51
N LEU A 273 6.35 -3.21 34.76
CA LEU A 273 5.86 -4.58 34.63
C LEU A 273 6.73 -5.38 33.67
N ARG A 274 7.03 -6.63 34.03
CA ARG A 274 7.71 -7.59 33.13
C ARG A 274 6.91 -7.84 31.85
N LEU A 275 5.58 -7.80 31.95
CA LEU A 275 4.66 -7.95 30.84
C LEU A 275 3.55 -6.91 31.03
N SER A 276 3.47 -5.95 30.12
CA SER A 276 2.61 -4.77 30.23
C SER A 276 1.70 -4.68 29.00
N PRO A 277 0.42 -4.29 29.14
CA PRO A 277 -0.38 -3.95 27.96
C PRO A 277 0.22 -2.74 27.23
N PRO A 278 -0.06 -2.51 25.95
CA PRO A 278 0.42 -1.33 25.25
C PRO A 278 -0.31 -0.06 25.74
N LYS A 279 0.36 1.11 25.71
CA LYS A 279 -0.30 2.43 25.88
C LYS A 279 -1.39 2.63 24.82
N ARG A 280 -1.08 2.26 23.58
CA ARG A 280 -1.95 2.31 22.41
C ARG A 280 -1.76 1.01 21.62
N PRO A 281 -2.77 0.13 21.52
CA PRO A 281 -2.66 -1.09 20.73
C PRO A 281 -2.68 -0.76 19.22
N ILE A 282 -2.10 -1.65 18.43
CA ILE A 282 -2.29 -1.67 16.98
C ILE A 282 -3.63 -2.34 16.72
N VAL A 283 -4.59 -1.60 16.20
CA VAL A 283 -5.96 -2.12 15.97
C VAL A 283 -6.17 -2.34 14.47
N TYR A 284 -6.45 -3.58 14.09
CA TYR A 284 -6.87 -3.93 12.74
C TYR A 284 -8.38 -4.18 12.68
N TYR A 285 -9.04 -3.73 11.63
CA TYR A 285 -10.44 -4.01 11.36
C TYR A 285 -10.58 -4.97 10.18
N ILE A 286 -11.24 -6.10 10.38
CA ILE A 286 -11.66 -6.98 9.29
C ILE A 286 -12.90 -6.36 8.64
N GLU A 287 -12.79 -6.03 7.35
CA GLU A 287 -13.90 -5.49 6.56
C GLU A 287 -15.06 -6.50 6.47
N HIS A 288 -16.29 -6.01 6.49
CA HIS A 288 -17.51 -6.82 6.45
C HIS A 288 -17.62 -7.69 5.17
N THR A 289 -16.91 -7.32 4.10
CA THR A 289 -16.82 -8.08 2.84
C THR A 289 -16.05 -9.40 2.99
N THR A 290 -15.19 -9.51 4.01
CA THR A 290 -14.44 -10.74 4.29
C THR A 290 -15.40 -11.91 4.51
N PRO A 291 -15.28 -13.04 3.79
CA PRO A 291 -16.18 -14.17 3.96
C PRO A 291 -16.16 -14.72 5.39
N ILE A 292 -17.35 -14.94 5.97
CA ILE A 292 -17.53 -15.37 7.37
C ILE A 292 -16.66 -16.59 7.72
N ARG A 293 -16.54 -17.55 6.79
CA ARG A 293 -15.75 -18.77 6.96
C ARG A 293 -14.25 -18.54 7.19
N TYR A 294 -13.71 -17.38 6.80
CA TYR A 294 -12.31 -17.04 6.95
C TYR A 294 -12.03 -16.07 8.10
N ARG A 295 -13.02 -15.28 8.55
CA ARG A 295 -12.82 -14.20 9.53
C ARG A 295 -12.11 -14.65 10.82
N ARG A 296 -12.44 -15.84 11.32
CA ARG A 296 -11.76 -16.44 12.48
C ARG A 296 -10.26 -16.64 12.21
N TRP A 297 -9.92 -17.23 11.08
CA TRP A 297 -8.53 -17.54 10.72
C TRP A 297 -7.73 -16.28 10.41
N VAL A 298 -8.35 -15.31 9.75
CA VAL A 298 -7.77 -13.99 9.51
C VAL A 298 -7.42 -13.30 10.83
N ARG A 299 -8.37 -13.27 11.78
CA ARG A 299 -8.15 -12.76 13.13
C ARG A 299 -6.99 -13.46 13.83
N GLU A 300 -7.03 -14.80 13.90
CA GLU A 300 -5.99 -15.58 14.55
C GLU A 300 -4.61 -15.36 13.89
N GLY A 301 -4.57 -15.20 12.57
CA GLY A 301 -3.33 -14.91 11.82
C GLY A 301 -2.73 -13.55 12.16
N ILE A 302 -3.55 -12.50 12.26
CA ILE A 302 -3.10 -11.16 12.68
C ILE A 302 -2.66 -11.18 14.15
N GLU A 303 -3.47 -11.76 15.05
CA GLU A 303 -3.21 -11.81 16.48
C GLU A 303 -2.01 -12.72 16.84
N ALA A 304 -1.60 -13.64 15.96
CA ALA A 304 -0.45 -14.52 16.18
C ALA A 304 0.85 -13.75 16.44
N TRP A 305 0.98 -12.54 15.89
CA TRP A 305 2.12 -11.65 16.13
C TRP A 305 2.23 -11.17 17.59
N ASN A 306 1.17 -11.25 18.39
CA ASN A 306 1.25 -10.97 19.83
C ASN A 306 2.27 -11.87 20.54
N LYS A 307 2.50 -13.10 20.05
CA LYS A 307 3.54 -13.99 20.60
C LYS A 307 4.95 -13.38 20.51
N ALA A 308 5.22 -12.59 19.47
CA ALA A 308 6.49 -11.87 19.33
C ALA A 308 6.54 -10.66 20.27
N PHE A 309 5.43 -9.91 20.40
CA PHE A 309 5.35 -8.77 21.33
C PHE A 309 5.50 -9.18 22.80
N GLU A 310 4.96 -10.34 23.18
CA GLU A 310 5.11 -10.88 24.54
C GLU A 310 6.57 -11.15 24.90
N ARG A 311 7.40 -11.53 23.92
CA ARG A 311 8.85 -11.74 24.11
C ARG A 311 9.61 -10.45 24.38
N VAL A 312 9.08 -9.32 23.94
CA VAL A 312 9.63 -7.98 24.22
C VAL A 312 8.89 -7.27 25.37
N GLY A 313 8.05 -8.00 26.12
CA GLY A 313 7.41 -7.51 27.35
C GLY A 313 6.07 -6.80 27.14
N ILE A 314 5.47 -6.89 25.95
CA ILE A 314 4.17 -6.27 25.65
C ILE A 314 3.11 -7.34 25.38
N VAL A 315 2.08 -7.40 26.22
CA VAL A 315 0.95 -8.33 26.03
C VAL A 315 -0.20 -7.64 25.31
N GLY A 316 -0.79 -8.31 24.32
CA GLY A 316 -1.94 -7.75 23.58
C GLY A 316 -1.59 -6.47 22.83
N ALA A 317 -0.40 -6.41 22.21
CA ALA A 317 0.02 -5.29 21.38
C ALA A 317 -0.89 -5.07 20.16
N ILE A 318 -1.43 -6.17 19.61
CA ILE A 318 -2.34 -6.16 18.45
C ILE A 318 -3.73 -6.60 18.89
N GLU A 319 -4.73 -5.81 18.50
CA GLU A 319 -6.15 -6.12 18.63
C GLU A 319 -6.78 -6.22 17.25
N VAL A 320 -7.66 -7.21 17.06
CA VAL A 320 -8.47 -7.29 15.84
C VAL A 320 -9.92 -7.00 16.18
N ARG A 321 -10.56 -6.15 15.39
CA ARG A 321 -11.99 -5.87 15.40
C ARG A 321 -12.57 -6.25 14.06
N GLN A 322 -13.89 -6.31 13.96
CA GLN A 322 -14.54 -6.78 12.74
C GLN A 322 -15.81 -5.99 12.50
N GLN A 323 -15.93 -5.47 11.29
CA GLN A 323 -17.18 -4.91 10.83
C GLN A 323 -18.25 -5.98 10.66
N ASP A 324 -19.46 -5.65 11.08
CA ASP A 324 -20.61 -6.53 10.93
C ASP A 324 -21.83 -5.76 10.44
N ALA A 325 -22.14 -5.98 9.15
CA ALA A 325 -23.29 -5.36 8.50
C ALA A 325 -24.64 -5.77 9.11
N ALA A 326 -24.73 -6.94 9.77
CA ALA A 326 -25.98 -7.40 10.38
C ALA A 326 -26.29 -6.68 11.70
N THR A 327 -25.26 -6.37 12.48
CA THR A 327 -25.40 -5.70 13.79
C THR A 327 -25.10 -4.20 13.73
N GLY A 328 -24.47 -3.72 12.65
CA GLY A 328 -23.99 -2.35 12.50
C GLY A 328 -22.66 -2.07 13.21
N ALA A 329 -22.02 -3.08 13.79
CA ALA A 329 -20.78 -2.90 14.55
C ALA A 329 -19.65 -2.38 13.63
N TYR A 330 -19.04 -1.26 14.00
CA TYR A 330 -17.93 -0.60 13.29
C TYR A 330 -18.20 -0.23 11.82
N MET A 331 -19.47 -0.23 11.40
CA MET A 331 -19.86 0.12 10.02
C MET A 331 -19.76 1.62 9.74
N ASP A 332 -19.64 2.42 10.79
CA ASP A 332 -19.34 3.86 10.73
C ASP A 332 -17.86 4.15 10.42
N LEU A 333 -16.97 3.18 10.60
CA LEU A 333 -15.55 3.31 10.28
C LEU A 333 -15.32 3.02 8.80
N ASP A 334 -14.73 3.98 8.09
CA ASP A 334 -14.44 3.85 6.66
C ASP A 334 -13.02 3.26 6.47
N PRO A 335 -12.82 2.25 5.61
CA PRO A 335 -11.50 1.76 5.25
C PRO A 335 -10.59 2.78 4.56
N GLU A 336 -11.14 3.90 4.08
CA GLU A 336 -10.37 5.00 3.51
C GLU A 336 -10.08 6.12 4.53
N ASP A 337 -10.45 5.98 5.81
CA ASP A 337 -10.07 6.91 6.89
C ASP A 337 -8.75 6.47 7.52
N MET A 338 -7.69 7.28 7.38
CA MET A 338 -6.33 6.85 7.74
C MET A 338 -6.11 6.53 9.23
N ARG A 339 -7.10 6.85 10.07
CA ARG A 339 -7.05 6.55 11.51
C ARG A 339 -7.19 5.05 11.77
N TYR A 340 -7.67 4.27 10.80
CA TYR A 340 -8.04 2.88 11.00
C TYR A 340 -7.30 1.98 10.01
N SER A 341 -6.59 0.98 10.53
CA SER A 341 -5.95 -0.03 9.67
C SER A 341 -6.94 -1.14 9.34
N PHE A 342 -7.14 -1.43 8.06
CA PHE A 342 -8.10 -2.42 7.60
C PHE A 342 -7.44 -3.64 6.95
N LEU A 343 -8.11 -4.78 7.08
CA LEU A 343 -7.95 -5.90 6.16
C LEU A 343 -9.18 -5.98 5.27
N ARG A 344 -8.94 -5.86 3.97
CA ARG A 344 -9.94 -5.87 2.90
C ARG A 344 -9.85 -7.16 2.12
N TRP A 345 -11.00 -7.64 1.69
CA TRP A 345 -11.11 -8.88 0.93
C TRP A 345 -11.61 -8.60 -0.47
N THR A 346 -10.85 -8.98 -1.48
CA THR A 346 -11.22 -8.81 -2.89
C THR A 346 -11.50 -10.17 -3.54
N ASN A 347 -12.26 -10.16 -4.62
CA ASN A 347 -12.47 -11.33 -5.46
C ASN A 347 -12.32 -10.90 -6.93
N SER A 348 -11.07 -10.72 -7.32
CA SER A 348 -10.65 -10.24 -8.64
C SER A 348 -9.98 -11.34 -9.48
N ASP A 349 -9.83 -12.55 -8.92
CA ASP A 349 -9.12 -13.70 -9.52
C ASP A 349 -7.66 -13.37 -9.90
N MET A 350 -7.07 -12.35 -9.26
CA MET A 350 -5.68 -11.94 -9.48
C MET A 350 -4.71 -12.70 -8.57
N GLY A 351 -5.19 -13.28 -7.48
CA GLY A 351 -4.41 -14.23 -6.68
C GLY A 351 -3.41 -13.61 -5.70
N PHE A 352 -3.45 -12.30 -5.47
CA PHE A 352 -2.47 -11.60 -4.64
C PHE A 352 -2.89 -11.50 -3.17
N ALA A 353 -1.89 -11.36 -2.30
CA ALA A 353 -2.04 -10.86 -0.95
C ALA A 353 -0.97 -9.79 -0.73
N ILE A 354 -1.40 -8.56 -0.42
CA ILE A 354 -0.51 -7.43 -0.20
C ILE A 354 -0.78 -6.81 1.18
N GLY A 355 0.29 -6.42 1.87
CA GLY A 355 0.22 -5.72 3.14
C GLY A 355 0.87 -4.35 3.05
N PRO A 356 0.34 -3.40 2.24
CA PRO A 356 0.85 -2.06 2.24
C PRO A 356 0.65 -1.43 3.62
N SER A 357 1.67 -0.68 4.04
CA SER A 357 1.66 0.11 5.26
C SER A 357 2.31 1.44 4.93
N HIS A 358 1.72 2.53 5.38
CA HIS A 358 2.32 3.83 5.20
C HIS A 358 3.15 4.21 6.42
N ALA A 359 4.39 4.62 6.15
CA ALA A 359 5.34 5.04 7.16
C ALA A 359 5.74 6.50 6.94
N HIS A 360 5.97 7.23 8.02
CA HIS A 360 6.46 8.59 7.95
C HIS A 360 7.90 8.58 7.38
N PRO A 361 8.23 9.27 6.28
CA PRO A 361 9.48 9.13 5.56
C PRO A 361 10.65 9.79 6.31
N ASP A 362 10.40 10.66 7.28
CA ASP A 362 11.48 11.19 8.13
C ASP A 362 11.87 10.26 9.28
N THR A 363 10.95 9.42 9.76
CA THR A 363 11.12 8.69 11.04
C THR A 363 11.02 7.17 10.89
N GLY A 364 10.33 6.69 9.85
CA GLY A 364 9.94 5.28 9.69
C GLY A 364 8.79 4.87 10.62
N GLU A 365 8.10 5.78 11.28
CA GLU A 365 6.92 5.43 12.08
C GLU A 365 5.79 4.97 11.16
N ILE A 366 5.29 3.74 11.36
CA ILE A 366 4.07 3.27 10.69
C ILE A 366 2.87 3.89 11.38
N TYR A 367 1.99 4.53 10.62
CA TYR A 367 0.76 5.15 11.14
C TYR A 367 -0.50 4.40 10.72
N GLU A 368 -0.49 3.69 9.59
CA GLU A 368 -1.60 2.87 9.13
C GLU A 368 -1.16 1.68 8.26
N ALA A 369 -2.09 0.76 8.03
CA ALA A 369 -1.93 -0.35 7.09
C ALA A 369 -3.27 -0.73 6.44
N ASP A 370 -3.25 -0.94 5.12
CA ASP A 370 -4.41 -1.31 4.30
C ASP A 370 -4.17 -2.64 3.61
N ILE A 371 -4.31 -3.71 4.39
CA ILE A 371 -4.04 -5.07 3.91
C ILE A 371 -5.13 -5.47 2.93
N VAL A 372 -4.74 -6.00 1.76
CA VAL A 372 -5.68 -6.52 0.76
C VAL A 372 -5.35 -7.97 0.49
N MET A 373 -6.35 -8.83 0.63
CA MET A 373 -6.26 -10.25 0.34
C MET A 373 -7.29 -10.62 -0.73
N ASP A 374 -6.81 -11.14 -1.86
CA ASP A 374 -7.66 -11.62 -2.93
C ASP A 374 -8.07 -13.08 -2.70
N GLU A 375 -9.32 -13.42 -2.99
CA GLU A 375 -9.85 -14.78 -2.86
C GLU A 375 -9.05 -15.78 -3.70
N GLY A 376 -8.59 -15.36 -4.89
CA GLY A 376 -7.77 -16.20 -5.76
C GLY A 376 -6.45 -16.65 -5.11
N PHE A 377 -5.95 -15.93 -4.10
CA PHE A 377 -4.75 -16.34 -3.36
C PHE A 377 -4.99 -17.66 -2.61
N LEU A 378 -6.17 -17.82 -1.99
CA LEU A 378 -6.51 -19.05 -1.30
C LEU A 378 -6.73 -20.19 -2.28
N ASP A 379 -7.43 -19.92 -3.38
CA ASP A 379 -7.69 -20.95 -4.38
C ASP A 379 -6.37 -21.47 -4.96
N SER A 380 -5.44 -20.58 -5.29
CA SER A 380 -4.09 -20.95 -5.73
C SER A 380 -3.30 -21.66 -4.64
N TRP A 381 -3.31 -21.17 -3.40
CA TRP A 381 -2.56 -21.81 -2.31
C TRP A 381 -3.10 -23.20 -1.97
N ILE A 382 -4.42 -23.38 -1.89
CA ILE A 382 -5.05 -24.67 -1.62
C ILE A 382 -4.80 -25.63 -2.78
N ARG A 383 -5.11 -25.20 -4.01
CA ARG A 383 -5.01 -26.03 -5.21
C ARG A 383 -3.55 -26.37 -5.51
N ASP A 384 -2.71 -25.37 -5.71
CA ASP A 384 -1.40 -25.53 -6.34
C ASP A 384 -0.27 -25.74 -5.32
N GLN A 385 -0.40 -25.27 -4.08
CA GLN A 385 0.65 -25.44 -3.07
C GLN A 385 0.33 -26.54 -2.07
N PHE A 386 -0.83 -26.51 -1.42
CA PHE A 386 -1.14 -27.45 -0.35
C PHE A 386 -1.23 -28.89 -0.87
N TYR A 387 -2.05 -29.12 -1.90
CA TYR A 387 -2.19 -30.46 -2.47
C TYR A 387 -0.92 -30.95 -3.17
N ALA A 388 -0.25 -30.09 -3.95
CA ALA A 388 0.99 -30.47 -4.64
C ALA A 388 2.14 -30.73 -3.64
N THR A 389 2.31 -29.89 -2.63
CA THR A 389 3.38 -30.06 -1.63
C THR A 389 3.14 -31.29 -0.79
N LEU A 390 1.93 -31.49 -0.25
CA LEU A 390 1.64 -32.69 0.55
C LEU A 390 1.84 -33.98 -0.25
N ALA A 391 1.35 -34.01 -1.50
CA ALA A 391 1.53 -35.16 -2.36
C ALA A 391 3.00 -35.36 -2.75
N GLY A 392 3.73 -34.28 -3.07
CA GLY A 392 5.15 -34.30 -3.35
C GLY A 392 5.99 -34.79 -2.17
N THR A 393 5.68 -34.34 -0.94
CA THR A 393 6.32 -34.81 0.29
C THR A 393 6.00 -36.28 0.56
N ALA A 394 4.76 -36.71 0.37
CA ALA A 394 4.39 -38.13 0.52
C ALA A 394 5.08 -39.04 -0.51
N MET A 395 5.37 -38.50 -1.70
CA MET A 395 6.12 -39.17 -2.75
C MET A 395 7.64 -38.98 -2.64
N ALA A 396 8.11 -38.18 -1.68
CA ALA A 396 9.54 -37.93 -1.51
C ALA A 396 10.25 -39.21 -1.03
N GLY A 397 11.20 -39.69 -1.83
CA GLY A 397 11.93 -40.93 -1.55
C GLY A 397 11.24 -42.21 -2.05
N VAL A 398 10.13 -42.10 -2.78
CA VAL A 398 9.53 -43.23 -3.50
C VAL A 398 10.44 -43.62 -4.67
N ASP A 399 10.88 -44.87 -4.71
CA ASP A 399 11.73 -45.39 -5.78
C ASP A 399 10.92 -45.82 -7.02
N ARG A 400 11.60 -46.16 -8.12
CA ARG A 400 10.95 -46.56 -9.38
C ARG A 400 10.10 -47.83 -9.26
N GLU A 401 10.44 -48.73 -8.34
CA GLU A 401 9.70 -49.97 -8.12
C GLU A 401 8.38 -49.67 -7.41
N THR A 402 8.43 -48.85 -6.36
CA THR A 402 7.28 -48.37 -5.62
C THR A 402 6.40 -47.48 -6.50
N GLU A 403 6.98 -46.60 -7.32
CA GLU A 403 6.20 -45.81 -8.29
C GLU A 403 5.43 -46.70 -9.28
N ARG A 404 6.03 -47.81 -9.74
CA ARG A 404 5.36 -48.78 -10.62
C ARG A 404 4.23 -49.50 -9.88
N PHE A 405 4.48 -49.95 -8.66
CA PHE A 405 3.45 -50.54 -7.81
C PHE A 405 2.26 -49.60 -7.63
N LEU A 406 2.50 -48.32 -7.33
CA LEU A 406 1.44 -47.31 -7.19
C LEU A 406 0.71 -47.03 -8.51
N ALA A 407 1.41 -47.08 -9.65
CA ALA A 407 0.78 -46.96 -10.96
C ALA A 407 -0.18 -48.12 -11.27
N GLU A 408 0.14 -49.33 -10.84
CA GLU A 408 -0.70 -50.52 -10.98
C GLU A 408 -1.79 -50.60 -9.89
N ASN A 409 -1.58 -49.94 -8.74
CA ASN A 409 -2.45 -49.95 -7.57
C ASN A 409 -2.86 -48.52 -7.15
N PRO A 410 -3.60 -47.77 -7.99
CA PRO A 410 -3.79 -46.34 -7.82
C PRO A 410 -4.53 -45.96 -6.53
N SER A 411 -5.30 -46.86 -5.92
CA SER A 411 -5.95 -46.62 -4.62
C SER A 411 -4.97 -46.40 -3.46
N TRP A 412 -3.71 -46.83 -3.63
CA TRP A 412 -2.63 -46.65 -2.66
C TRP A 412 -1.79 -45.40 -2.96
N ASP A 413 -1.99 -44.75 -4.09
CA ASP A 413 -1.20 -43.60 -4.49
C ASP A 413 -1.57 -42.37 -3.66
N PRO A 414 -0.64 -41.80 -2.88
CA PRO A 414 -0.88 -40.59 -2.09
C PRO A 414 -1.43 -39.44 -2.93
N ARG A 415 -1.04 -39.33 -4.20
CA ARG A 415 -1.49 -38.28 -5.12
C ARG A 415 -2.96 -38.42 -5.48
N LEU A 416 -3.51 -39.64 -5.50
CA LEU A 416 -4.94 -39.88 -5.66
C LEU A 416 -5.70 -39.72 -4.34
N VAL A 417 -5.14 -40.22 -3.24
CA VAL A 417 -5.75 -40.14 -1.90
C VAL A 417 -5.93 -38.68 -1.47
N LEU A 418 -4.92 -37.85 -1.71
CA LEU A 418 -4.90 -36.44 -1.37
C LEU A 418 -5.64 -35.56 -2.39
N ALA A 419 -5.98 -36.08 -3.57
CA ALA A 419 -6.67 -35.31 -4.59
C ALA A 419 -8.08 -34.89 -4.15
N ALA A 420 -8.42 -33.64 -4.46
CA ALA A 420 -9.77 -33.13 -4.29
C ALA A 420 -10.75 -34.00 -5.10
N PRO A 421 -12.00 -34.20 -4.63
CA PRO A 421 -12.96 -35.10 -5.28
C PRO A 421 -13.13 -34.87 -6.79
N GLN A 422 -13.13 -33.60 -7.22
CA GLN A 422 -13.24 -33.21 -8.63
C GLN A 422 -12.03 -33.61 -9.49
N ASP A 423 -10.84 -33.73 -8.89
CA ASP A 423 -9.59 -34.00 -9.63
C ASP A 423 -9.26 -35.49 -9.72
N ARG A 424 -9.90 -36.34 -8.89
CA ARG A 424 -9.59 -37.78 -8.82
C ARG A 424 -9.74 -38.51 -10.16
N ALA A 425 -10.72 -38.12 -10.97
CA ALA A 425 -10.92 -38.72 -12.29
C ALA A 425 -9.74 -38.39 -13.23
N ALA A 426 -9.27 -37.14 -13.20
CA ALA A 426 -8.12 -36.70 -13.97
C ALA A 426 -6.82 -37.36 -13.46
N VAL A 427 -6.64 -37.51 -12.15
CA VAL A 427 -5.49 -38.24 -11.58
C VAL A 427 -5.46 -39.69 -12.09
N LEU A 428 -6.61 -40.38 -12.06
CA LEU A 428 -6.72 -41.74 -12.59
C LEU A 428 -6.47 -41.83 -14.10
N GLU A 429 -6.90 -40.84 -14.89
CA GLU A 429 -6.60 -40.77 -16.32
C GLU A 429 -5.10 -40.64 -16.56
N HIS A 430 -4.42 -39.74 -15.85
CA HIS A 430 -2.98 -39.53 -15.93
C HIS A 430 -2.19 -40.79 -15.52
N HIS A 431 -2.67 -41.52 -14.52
CA HIS A 431 -2.12 -42.83 -14.15
C HIS A 431 -2.21 -43.84 -15.30
N ARG A 432 -3.40 -43.99 -15.91
CA ARG A 432 -3.60 -44.92 -17.04
C ARG A 432 -2.75 -44.52 -18.24
N ALA A 433 -2.69 -43.22 -18.55
CA ALA A 433 -1.90 -42.69 -19.65
C ALA A 433 -0.41 -43.03 -19.48
N ARG A 434 0.15 -42.87 -18.27
CA ARG A 434 1.54 -43.26 -17.95
C ARG A 434 1.80 -44.76 -18.15
N VAL A 435 0.90 -45.62 -17.70
CA VAL A 435 1.03 -47.09 -17.87
C VAL A 435 0.95 -47.49 -19.34
N GLU A 436 0.07 -46.82 -20.10
CA GLU A 436 -0.17 -47.07 -21.52
C GLU A 436 0.86 -46.39 -22.45
N GLY A 437 1.79 -45.59 -21.91
CA GLY A 437 2.81 -44.88 -22.67
C GLY A 437 2.25 -43.76 -23.57
N ARG A 438 1.13 -43.14 -23.17
CA ARG A 438 0.49 -42.03 -23.90
C ARG A 438 0.36 -40.79 -23.02
N GLU A 439 0.04 -39.65 -23.64
CA GLU A 439 -0.31 -38.44 -22.90
C GLU A 439 -1.77 -38.47 -22.42
N ALA A 440 -2.00 -37.83 -21.28
CA ALA A 440 -3.35 -37.59 -20.77
C ALA A 440 -3.98 -36.38 -21.45
N THR A 441 -5.31 -36.37 -21.55
CA THR A 441 -6.06 -35.31 -22.22
C THR A 441 -6.64 -34.29 -21.24
N SER A 442 -6.85 -34.70 -19.97
CA SER A 442 -7.24 -33.78 -18.91
C SER A 442 -6.09 -32.85 -18.51
N PRO A 443 -6.39 -31.62 -18.05
CA PRO A 443 -5.41 -30.76 -17.38
C PRO A 443 -4.68 -31.51 -16.27
N LEU A 444 -3.41 -31.17 -16.03
CA LEU A 444 -2.59 -31.81 -15.00
C LEU A 444 -3.15 -31.50 -13.61
N PRO A 445 -3.58 -32.51 -12.82
CA PRO A 445 -4.05 -32.29 -11.46
C PRO A 445 -2.95 -31.75 -10.56
N PRO A 446 -3.27 -30.91 -9.56
CA PRO A 446 -2.25 -30.31 -8.70
C PRO A 446 -1.43 -31.32 -7.90
N THR A 447 -2.04 -32.44 -7.45
CA THR A 447 -1.31 -33.51 -6.76
C THR A 447 -0.32 -34.28 -7.65
N LEU A 448 -0.43 -34.13 -8.98
CA LEU A 448 0.52 -34.66 -9.95
C LEU A 448 1.51 -33.58 -10.43
N SER A 449 1.36 -32.35 -9.96
CA SER A 449 2.19 -31.23 -10.38
C SER A 449 3.61 -31.37 -9.80
N PRO A 450 4.67 -31.17 -10.62
CA PRO A 450 6.04 -31.13 -10.13
C PRO A 450 6.39 -29.82 -9.39
N LEU A 451 5.42 -28.91 -9.22
CA LEU A 451 5.61 -27.53 -8.75
C LEU A 451 5.94 -27.37 -7.26
N ALA A 452 6.17 -28.45 -6.51
CA ALA A 452 6.73 -28.31 -5.17
C ALA A 452 8.16 -27.71 -5.21
N TRP A 453 8.91 -27.90 -6.30
CA TRP A 453 10.32 -27.46 -6.41
C TRP A 453 10.80 -27.04 -7.81
N SER A 454 9.97 -27.14 -8.86
CA SER A 454 10.37 -26.78 -10.22
C SER A 454 9.98 -25.35 -10.56
N LEU A 455 10.90 -24.40 -10.32
CA LEU A 455 10.93 -23.12 -11.03
C LEU A 455 12.16 -23.10 -11.94
N PRO A 456 12.08 -23.56 -13.21
CA PRO A 456 13.16 -23.35 -14.15
C PRO A 456 13.16 -21.93 -14.75
N ASP A 457 12.15 -21.10 -14.47
CA ASP A 457 12.06 -19.77 -15.06
C ASP A 457 11.31 -18.78 -14.15
N PRO A 458 11.98 -17.78 -13.54
CA PRO A 458 11.31 -16.70 -12.80
C PRO A 458 10.38 -15.84 -13.68
N HIS A 459 10.45 -15.94 -15.02
CA HIS A 459 9.57 -15.22 -15.94
C HIS A 459 8.29 -15.97 -16.34
N GLN A 460 8.17 -17.27 -16.03
CA GLN A 460 6.92 -18.04 -16.23
C GLN A 460 6.06 -18.13 -14.95
N ALA A 461 6.49 -17.50 -13.85
CA ALA A 461 5.93 -17.65 -12.52
C ALA A 461 4.55 -16.99 -12.29
N HIS A 462 3.96 -16.35 -13.30
CA HIS A 462 2.63 -15.71 -13.17
C HIS A 462 1.46 -16.63 -13.51
N ALA A 463 1.69 -17.88 -13.92
CA ALA A 463 0.61 -18.79 -14.34
C ALA A 463 -0.29 -19.32 -13.19
N GLY A 464 -0.11 -18.84 -11.94
CA GLY A 464 -0.92 -19.25 -10.79
C GLY A 464 -1.07 -18.19 -9.69
N GLY A 465 -0.77 -16.91 -9.94
CA GLY A 465 -1.06 -15.82 -8.99
C GLY A 465 -0.22 -15.73 -7.70
N LEU A 466 0.69 -16.66 -7.41
CA LEU A 466 1.49 -16.66 -6.17
C LEU A 466 2.89 -16.04 -6.31
N CYS A 467 3.42 -15.43 -5.24
CA CYS A 467 4.85 -15.07 -5.10
C CYS A 467 5.66 -16.37 -4.88
N PRO A 468 6.53 -16.78 -5.81
CA PRO A 468 7.37 -17.99 -5.67
C PRO A 468 8.47 -17.87 -4.61
N CYS A 469 8.47 -16.78 -3.87
CA CYS A 469 9.51 -16.31 -2.95
C CYS A 469 9.54 -17.10 -1.64
N MET A 470 8.38 -17.64 -1.24
CA MET A 470 8.15 -18.26 0.07
C MET A 470 8.69 -19.68 0.23
N PRO A 471 8.56 -20.61 -0.76
CA PRO A 471 9.01 -21.99 -0.58
C PRO A 471 10.54 -22.13 -0.49
N GLY A 472 11.29 -21.31 -1.25
CA GLY A 472 12.75 -21.40 -1.31
C GLY A 472 13.43 -21.02 0.01
N LEU A 473 13.01 -19.90 0.62
CA LEU A 473 13.65 -19.41 1.85
C LEU A 473 13.29 -20.28 3.07
N ALA A 474 12.01 -20.64 3.21
CA ALA A 474 11.54 -21.49 4.30
C ALA A 474 12.16 -22.90 4.21
N GLY A 475 12.23 -23.48 3.01
CA GLY A 475 12.85 -24.78 2.78
C GLY A 475 14.34 -24.81 3.10
N ASN A 476 15.08 -23.75 2.76
CA ASN A 476 16.50 -23.63 3.09
C ASN A 476 16.72 -23.56 4.62
N ILE A 477 15.90 -22.78 5.32
CA ILE A 477 15.97 -22.65 6.79
C ILE A 477 15.63 -23.99 7.46
N ASP A 478 14.56 -24.67 7.04
CA ASP A 478 14.14 -25.96 7.61
C ASP A 478 15.14 -27.08 7.31
N THR A 479 15.71 -27.11 6.11
CA THR A 479 16.76 -28.08 5.76
C THR A 479 17.98 -27.90 6.65
N LEU A 480 18.42 -26.66 6.87
CA LEU A 480 19.55 -26.38 7.75
C LEU A 480 19.23 -26.69 9.21
N ARG A 481 18.04 -26.33 9.69
CA ARG A 481 17.59 -26.65 11.04
C ARG A 481 17.56 -28.16 11.26
N THR A 482 17.12 -28.92 10.26
CA THR A 482 17.16 -30.38 10.26
C THR A 482 18.60 -30.87 10.30
N ALA A 483 19.48 -30.33 9.46
CA ALA A 483 20.91 -30.68 9.44
C ALA A 483 21.62 -30.39 10.78
N MET A 484 21.25 -29.30 11.46
CA MET A 484 21.71 -28.99 12.81
C MET A 484 21.16 -29.97 13.86
N LEU A 485 19.86 -30.27 13.80
CA LEU A 485 19.20 -31.23 14.71
C LEU A 485 19.78 -32.64 14.59
N VAL A 486 20.14 -33.07 13.38
CA VAL A 486 20.73 -34.40 13.13
C VAL A 486 22.27 -34.38 13.22
N GLY A 487 22.88 -33.26 13.62
CA GLY A 487 24.32 -33.15 13.84
C GLY A 487 25.18 -33.19 12.58
N LEU A 488 24.59 -33.03 11.39
CA LEU A 488 25.31 -32.89 10.11
C LEU A 488 25.98 -31.53 9.97
N VAL A 489 25.40 -30.51 10.61
CA VAL A 489 26.01 -29.20 10.80
C VAL A 489 26.20 -29.02 12.31
N PRO A 490 27.42 -28.77 12.80
CA PRO A 490 27.61 -28.45 14.21
C PRO A 490 26.75 -27.25 14.58
N ALA A 491 25.97 -27.34 15.67
CA ALA A 491 25.31 -26.16 16.24
C ALA A 491 26.32 -25.05 16.61
N SER A 492 27.61 -25.41 16.71
CA SER A 492 28.77 -24.57 16.95
C SER A 492 29.58 -24.21 15.69
N ALA A 493 29.02 -24.32 14.48
CA ALA A 493 29.70 -23.93 13.24
C ALA A 493 29.88 -22.39 13.08
N GLY A 494 29.65 -21.62 14.15
CA GLY A 494 30.44 -20.45 14.50
C GLY A 494 30.89 -20.64 15.94
N GLY A 495 32.19 -20.60 16.21
CA GLY A 495 32.77 -20.93 17.51
C GLY A 495 32.04 -20.25 18.68
N ALA A 496 31.64 -21.05 19.66
CA ALA A 496 30.97 -20.61 20.88
C ALA A 496 31.86 -19.75 21.83
N ASP A 497 32.97 -19.19 21.32
CA ASP A 497 33.92 -18.38 22.10
C ASP A 497 34.32 -17.05 21.43
N ALA A 498 33.61 -16.59 20.39
CA ALA A 498 33.96 -15.33 19.72
C ALA A 498 32.76 -14.40 19.47
N GLY A 499 31.99 -14.06 20.51
CA GLY A 499 31.16 -12.83 20.56
C GLY A 499 30.18 -12.54 19.40
N GLY A 500 29.92 -13.48 18.50
CA GLY A 500 29.04 -13.31 17.35
C GLY A 500 27.58 -13.45 17.76
N SER A 501 26.73 -12.55 17.27
CA SER A 501 25.29 -12.67 17.51
C SER A 501 24.72 -13.83 16.70
N LEU A 502 23.70 -14.51 17.23
CA LEU A 502 22.87 -15.44 16.46
C LEU A 502 21.64 -14.71 15.97
N LEU A 503 21.23 -14.94 14.71
CA LEU A 503 19.95 -14.49 14.18
C LEU A 503 19.06 -15.73 13.98
N ASP A 504 17.95 -15.82 14.72
CA ASP A 504 17.04 -16.97 14.73
C ASP A 504 17.72 -18.34 14.97
N GLY A 505 18.78 -18.35 15.77
CA GLY A 505 19.55 -19.56 16.09
C GLY A 505 20.58 -19.96 15.03
N LEU A 506 20.78 -19.14 13.99
CA LEU A 506 21.80 -19.31 12.97
C LEU A 506 22.97 -18.34 13.17
N PRO A 507 24.22 -18.73 12.81
CA PRO A 507 25.35 -17.81 12.80
C PRO A 507 25.10 -16.62 11.87
N GLU A 508 25.39 -15.40 12.32
CA GLU A 508 25.21 -14.17 11.56
C GLU A 508 25.91 -14.18 10.19
N SER A 509 27.02 -14.89 10.05
CA SER A 509 27.74 -15.04 8.77
C SER A 509 26.96 -15.80 7.68
N PHE A 510 25.85 -16.45 8.05
CA PHE A 510 25.05 -17.27 7.14
C PHE A 510 23.85 -16.52 6.53
N VAL A 511 23.34 -15.51 7.25
CA VAL A 511 22.24 -14.64 6.78
C VAL A 511 22.83 -13.50 5.97
#